data_AF-A0A6G4MY28-F1
#
_entry.id   AF-A0A6G4MY28-F1
#
_cell.length_a   1.000
_cell.length_b   1.000
_cell.length_c   1.000
_cell.angle_alpha   90.00
_cell.angle_beta   90.00
_cell.angle_gamma   90.00
#
_symmetry.space_group_name_H-M   'P 1'
#
loop_
_entity.id
_entity.type
_entity.pdbx_description
1 polymer ?
#
loop_
_entity_poly.entity_id
_entity_poly.type
_entity_poly.pdbx_seq_one_letter_code
_entity_poly.pdbx_strand_id
1 'polypeptide(L)'
;MTLTTIKNDIKAFGKKKLEYMRGYISMQEDFQEKLRKQLIGKVYAEQELLKYKKEAESYSHNTAQSLYQQLENEKNVELSNQKSKEERITADDAAELGLLSSIKLTADEMLEYLEKYKNKPLAIRKLKEIMDNDTNLIYIGIDMEEFDKQQRLEKLVHFLNRKIDYFHGGLQINGDKIDLVQHEMIVEGVLETMDTELQQYLE
;
A
#
# COMPACT_ATOMS: atom_id res chain seq x y z
N MET A 1 6.51 0.77 -14.90
CA MET A 1 5.05 0.83 -14.69
C MET A 1 4.85 2.14 -13.92
N THR A 2 3.77 2.39 -13.19
CA THR A 2 3.77 3.47 -12.18
C THR A 2 3.08 2.97 -10.93
N LEU A 3 3.34 3.58 -9.77
CA LEU A 3 2.60 3.29 -8.53
C LEU A 3 1.08 3.45 -8.72
N THR A 4 0.64 4.39 -9.55
CA THR A 4 -0.76 4.58 -9.92
C THR A 4 -1.34 3.38 -10.66
N THR A 5 -0.62 2.83 -11.64
CA THR A 5 -1.04 1.63 -12.37
C THR A 5 -1.09 0.42 -11.43
N ILE A 6 -0.05 0.20 -10.63
CA ILE A 6 0.01 -0.94 -9.69
C ILE A 6 -1.12 -0.88 -8.67
N LYS A 7 -1.40 0.30 -8.10
CA LYS A 7 -2.56 0.51 -7.21
C LYS A 7 -3.87 0.09 -7.90
N ASN A 8 -4.08 0.50 -9.15
CA ASN A 8 -5.29 0.14 -9.90
C ASN A 8 -5.37 -1.37 -10.17
N ASP A 9 -4.25 -2.03 -10.40
CA ASP A 9 -4.20 -3.49 -10.57
C ASP A 9 -4.49 -4.23 -9.26
N ILE A 10 -4.01 -3.72 -8.12
CA ILE A 10 -4.38 -4.21 -6.78
C ILE A 10 -5.89 -4.05 -6.53
N LYS A 11 -6.47 -2.91 -6.93
CA LYS A 11 -7.94 -2.68 -6.86
C LYS A 11 -8.71 -3.70 -7.70
N ALA A 12 -8.26 -3.93 -8.93
CA ALA A 12 -8.88 -4.90 -9.82
C ALA A 12 -8.77 -6.32 -9.25
N PHE A 13 -7.64 -6.67 -8.63
CA PHE A 13 -7.44 -7.94 -7.96
C PHE A 13 -8.46 -8.19 -6.84
N GLY A 14 -8.65 -7.22 -5.94
CA GLY A 14 -9.65 -7.31 -4.87
C GLY A 14 -11.07 -7.50 -5.40
N LYS A 15 -11.47 -6.71 -6.42
CA LYS A 15 -12.78 -6.85 -7.07
C LYS A 15 -12.96 -8.22 -7.70
N LYS A 16 -11.94 -8.73 -8.40
CA LYS A 16 -11.99 -10.03 -9.05
C LYS A 16 -12.11 -11.18 -8.05
N LYS A 17 -11.46 -11.06 -6.88
CA LYS A 17 -11.63 -12.03 -5.78
C LYS A 17 -13.06 -12.06 -5.25
N LEU A 18 -13.71 -10.92 -5.09
CA LEU A 18 -15.14 -10.87 -4.72
C LEU A 18 -16.03 -11.49 -5.79
N GLU A 19 -15.74 -11.27 -7.07
CA GLU A 19 -16.46 -11.95 -8.17
C GLU A 19 -16.34 -13.47 -8.06
N TYR A 20 -15.16 -14.00 -7.73
CA TYR A 20 -14.98 -15.43 -7.49
C TYR A 20 -15.79 -15.93 -6.28
N MET A 21 -15.84 -15.18 -5.19
CA MET A 21 -16.67 -15.55 -4.03
C MET A 21 -18.16 -15.60 -4.40
N ARG A 22 -18.67 -14.58 -5.07
CA ARG A 22 -20.06 -14.51 -5.56
C ARG A 22 -20.38 -15.66 -6.51
N GLY A 23 -19.50 -15.92 -7.47
CA GLY A 23 -19.70 -16.98 -8.45
C GLY A 23 -19.71 -18.37 -7.81
N TYR A 24 -18.84 -18.61 -6.82
CA TYR A 24 -18.83 -19.88 -6.09
C TYR A 24 -20.13 -20.10 -5.31
N ILE A 25 -20.62 -19.08 -4.59
CA ILE A 25 -21.89 -19.14 -3.85
C ILE A 25 -23.05 -19.42 -4.82
N SER A 26 -23.13 -18.69 -5.93
CA SER A 26 -24.20 -18.88 -6.92
C SER A 26 -24.16 -20.28 -7.54
N MET A 27 -22.97 -20.80 -7.85
CA MET A 27 -22.79 -22.16 -8.36
C MET A 27 -23.23 -23.22 -7.34
N GLN A 28 -22.91 -23.00 -6.07
CA GLN A 28 -23.31 -23.89 -4.98
C GLN A 28 -24.84 -23.95 -4.83
N GLU A 29 -25.52 -22.82 -4.92
CA GLU A 29 -26.99 -22.75 -4.85
C GLU A 29 -27.67 -23.44 -6.04
N ASP A 30 -27.20 -23.17 -7.26
CA ASP A 30 -27.70 -23.81 -8.47
C ASP A 30 -27.53 -25.33 -8.41
N PHE A 31 -26.37 -25.80 -7.94
CA PHE A 31 -26.12 -27.23 -7.76
C PHE A 31 -26.98 -27.86 -6.67
N GLN A 32 -27.22 -27.16 -5.56
CA GLN A 32 -28.15 -27.65 -4.53
C GLN A 32 -29.56 -27.84 -5.10
N GLU A 33 -30.04 -26.90 -5.91
CA GLU A 33 -31.35 -27.02 -6.56
C GLU A 33 -31.39 -28.18 -7.57
N LYS A 34 -30.36 -28.30 -8.42
CA LYS A 34 -30.27 -29.38 -9.42
C LYS A 34 -30.14 -30.77 -8.78
N LEU A 35 -29.43 -30.88 -7.65
CA LEU A 35 -29.34 -32.12 -6.86
C LEU A 35 -30.71 -32.50 -6.28
N ARG A 36 -31.45 -31.54 -5.71
CA ARG A 36 -32.81 -31.77 -5.20
C ARG A 36 -33.76 -32.25 -6.28
N LYS A 37 -33.60 -31.75 -7.52
CA LYS A 37 -34.39 -32.15 -8.70
C LYS A 37 -33.84 -33.40 -9.40
N GLN A 38 -32.78 -34.04 -8.87
CA GLN A 38 -32.10 -35.20 -9.47
C GLN A 38 -31.59 -34.96 -10.91
N LEU A 39 -31.31 -33.70 -11.26
CA LEU A 39 -30.83 -33.32 -12.61
C LEU A 39 -29.32 -33.53 -12.78
N ILE A 40 -28.57 -33.56 -11.67
CA ILE A 40 -27.12 -33.80 -11.66
C ILE A 40 -26.76 -34.79 -10.54
N GLY A 41 -25.61 -35.46 -10.68
CA GLY A 41 -25.05 -36.32 -9.64
C GLY A 41 -24.22 -35.54 -8.63
N LYS A 42 -24.17 -36.02 -7.38
CA LYS A 42 -23.36 -35.42 -6.30
C LYS A 42 -21.88 -35.29 -6.65
N VAL A 43 -21.29 -36.33 -7.24
CA VAL A 43 -19.88 -36.34 -7.66
C VAL A 43 -19.59 -35.25 -8.69
N TYR A 44 -20.51 -35.04 -9.65
CA TYR A 44 -20.36 -33.99 -10.65
C TYR A 44 -20.38 -32.60 -10.01
N ALA A 45 -21.34 -32.33 -9.12
CA ALA A 45 -21.43 -31.05 -8.41
C ALA A 45 -20.17 -30.73 -7.60
N GLU A 46 -19.64 -31.72 -6.87
CA GLU A 46 -18.42 -31.58 -6.06
C GLU A 46 -17.18 -31.32 -6.93
N GLN A 47 -17.06 -32.01 -8.07
CA GLN A 47 -15.93 -31.83 -9.00
C GLN A 47 -15.93 -30.44 -9.63
N GLU A 48 -17.07 -29.93 -10.08
CA GLU A 48 -17.16 -28.61 -10.69
C GLU A 48 -16.93 -27.49 -9.66
N LEU A 49 -17.44 -27.62 -8.44
CA LEU A 49 -17.12 -26.67 -7.35
C LEU A 49 -15.62 -26.68 -7.02
N LEU A 50 -14.99 -27.86 -6.95
CA LEU A 50 -13.56 -27.97 -6.69
C LEU A 50 -12.74 -27.35 -7.83
N LYS A 51 -13.14 -27.55 -9.08
CA LYS A 51 -12.50 -26.95 -10.26
C LYS A 51 -12.59 -25.43 -10.22
N TYR A 52 -13.77 -24.89 -9.95
CA TYR A 52 -13.98 -23.44 -9.81
C TYR A 52 -13.08 -22.86 -8.70
N LYS A 53 -13.04 -23.51 -7.53
CA LYS A 53 -12.19 -23.08 -6.42
C LYS A 53 -10.70 -23.08 -6.79
N LYS A 54 -10.22 -24.14 -7.45
CA LYS A 54 -8.83 -24.22 -7.92
C LYS A 54 -8.48 -23.14 -8.94
N GLU A 55 -9.41 -22.80 -9.84
CA GLU A 55 -9.23 -21.71 -10.79
C GLU A 55 -9.06 -20.37 -10.06
N ALA A 56 -9.95 -20.08 -9.12
CA ALA A 56 -9.90 -18.86 -8.30
C ALA A 56 -8.61 -18.77 -7.46
N GLU A 57 -8.17 -19.89 -6.89
CA GLU A 57 -6.91 -19.99 -6.12
C GLU A 57 -5.69 -19.78 -7.03
N SER A 58 -5.68 -20.38 -8.22
CA SER A 58 -4.59 -20.23 -9.20
C SER A 58 -4.49 -18.80 -9.69
N TYR A 59 -5.63 -18.17 -10.03
CA TYR A 59 -5.70 -16.75 -10.34
C TYR A 59 -5.12 -15.92 -9.19
N SER A 60 -5.59 -16.18 -7.96
CA SER A 60 -5.17 -15.42 -6.79
C SER A 60 -3.67 -15.49 -6.54
N HIS A 61 -3.09 -16.68 -6.63
CA HIS A 61 -1.65 -16.88 -6.44
C HIS A 61 -0.85 -16.17 -7.54
N ASN A 62 -1.19 -16.38 -8.81
CA ASN A 62 -0.46 -15.82 -9.93
C ASN A 62 -0.52 -14.29 -9.95
N THR A 63 -1.71 -13.72 -9.70
CA THR A 63 -1.89 -12.27 -9.65
C THR A 63 -1.15 -11.66 -8.47
N ALA A 64 -1.21 -12.25 -7.27
CA ALA A 64 -0.48 -11.75 -6.11
C ALA A 64 1.04 -11.75 -6.35
N GLN A 65 1.60 -12.86 -6.85
CA GLN A 65 3.02 -12.96 -7.19
C GLN A 65 3.46 -11.90 -8.21
N SER A 66 2.66 -11.69 -9.26
CA SER A 66 2.93 -10.64 -10.24
C SER A 66 2.88 -9.24 -9.63
N LEU A 67 1.92 -8.95 -8.75
CA LEU A 67 1.78 -7.66 -8.10
C LEU A 67 2.94 -7.37 -7.14
N TYR A 68 3.38 -8.34 -6.34
CA TYR A 68 4.57 -8.17 -5.48
C TYR A 68 5.81 -7.82 -6.30
N GLN A 69 6.04 -8.54 -7.40
CA GLN A 69 7.19 -8.30 -8.26
C GLN A 69 7.13 -6.92 -8.92
N GLN A 70 5.96 -6.53 -9.42
CA GLN A 70 5.75 -5.21 -10.02
C GLN A 70 5.97 -4.10 -9.00
N LEU A 71 5.44 -4.24 -7.78
CA LEU A 71 5.58 -3.26 -6.72
C LEU A 71 7.03 -3.11 -6.26
N GLU A 72 7.76 -4.20 -6.09
CA GLU A 72 9.18 -4.15 -5.71
C GLU A 72 10.04 -3.53 -6.83
N ASN A 73 9.76 -3.86 -8.09
CA ASN A 73 10.46 -3.24 -9.22
C ASN A 73 10.21 -1.72 -9.26
N GLU A 74 8.96 -1.30 -9.12
CA GLU A 74 8.59 0.13 -9.15
C GLU A 74 9.17 0.88 -7.95
N LYS A 75 9.16 0.29 -6.75
CA LYS A 75 9.86 0.83 -5.57
C LYS A 75 11.33 1.12 -5.89
N ASN A 76 12.04 0.18 -6.52
CA ASN A 76 13.46 0.36 -6.86
C ASN A 76 13.68 1.46 -7.91
N VAL A 77 12.74 1.61 -8.86
CA VAL A 77 12.75 2.72 -9.83
C VAL A 77 12.55 4.06 -9.12
N GLU A 78 11.55 4.16 -8.23
CA GLU A 78 11.29 5.37 -7.45
C GLU A 78 12.49 5.75 -6.56
N LEU A 79 13.09 4.81 -5.84
CA LEU A 79 14.30 5.04 -5.04
C LEU A 79 15.47 5.55 -5.89
N SER A 80 15.64 5.00 -7.10
CA SER A 80 16.70 5.45 -8.02
C SER A 80 16.43 6.87 -8.54
N ASN A 81 15.17 7.17 -8.87
CA ASN A 81 14.73 8.49 -9.29
C ASN A 81 14.92 9.52 -8.18
N GLN A 82 14.57 9.17 -6.93
CA GLN A 82 14.80 10.03 -5.76
C GLN A 82 16.29 10.36 -5.63
N LYS A 83 17.17 9.35 -5.62
CA LYS A 83 18.64 9.55 -5.54
C LYS A 83 19.18 10.45 -6.64
N SER A 84 18.65 10.35 -7.86
CA SER A 84 19.08 11.22 -8.97
C SER A 84 18.66 12.68 -8.83
N LYS A 85 17.60 12.95 -8.05
CA LYS A 85 17.06 14.28 -7.78
C LYS A 85 17.61 14.89 -6.49
N GLU A 86 18.38 14.14 -5.71
CA GLU A 86 19.00 14.63 -4.48
C GLU A 86 20.04 15.71 -4.80
N GLU A 87 19.89 16.84 -4.12
CA GLU A 87 20.86 17.92 -4.16
C GLU A 87 21.96 17.69 -3.12
N ARG A 88 23.20 18.01 -3.50
CA ARG A 88 24.32 17.99 -2.57
C ARG A 88 24.28 19.22 -1.66
N ILE A 89 24.71 19.05 -0.42
CA ILE A 89 25.01 20.17 0.47
C ILE A 89 26.19 20.95 -0.10
N THR A 90 26.02 22.26 -0.22
CA THR A 90 27.08 23.22 -0.56
C THR A 90 27.80 23.71 0.69
N ALA A 91 28.93 24.40 0.53
CA ALA A 91 29.64 24.99 1.66
C ALA A 91 28.77 26.00 2.43
N ASP A 92 27.95 26.78 1.72
CA ASP A 92 27.04 27.75 2.31
C ASP A 92 25.92 27.06 3.11
N ASP A 93 25.36 25.97 2.57
CA ASP A 93 24.38 25.16 3.30
C ASP A 93 24.97 24.58 4.60
N ALA A 94 26.22 24.10 4.54
CA ALA A 94 26.90 23.56 5.71
C ALA A 94 27.18 24.63 6.77
N ALA A 95 27.54 25.85 6.35
CA ALA A 95 27.74 26.99 7.24
C ALA A 95 26.42 27.41 7.89
N GLU A 96 25.35 27.51 7.11
CA GLU A 96 24.01 27.85 7.59
C GLU A 96 23.51 26.81 8.62
N LEU A 97 23.54 25.52 8.29
CA LEU A 97 23.17 24.44 9.22
C LEU A 97 24.04 24.43 10.49
N GLY A 98 25.32 24.79 10.37
CA GLY A 98 26.22 24.97 11.51
C GLY A 98 25.76 26.10 12.44
N LEU A 99 25.36 27.25 11.88
CA LEU A 99 24.80 28.36 12.65
C LEU A 99 23.48 27.98 13.32
N LEU A 100 22.59 27.27 12.60
CA LEU A 100 21.31 26.81 13.14
C LEU A 100 21.48 25.97 14.41
N SER A 101 22.53 25.15 14.49
CA SER A 101 22.82 24.34 15.68
C SER A 101 23.21 25.16 16.93
N SER A 102 23.50 26.45 16.77
CA SER A 102 23.96 27.34 17.84
C SER A 102 22.93 28.37 18.30
N ILE A 103 21.78 28.44 17.62
CA ILE A 103 20.69 29.37 17.92
C ILE A 103 19.45 28.60 18.38
N LYS A 104 18.54 29.28 19.07
CA LYS A 104 17.23 28.73 19.40
C LYS A 104 16.28 29.00 18.25
N LEU A 105 15.67 27.95 17.70
CA LEU A 105 14.68 28.03 16.66
C LEU A 105 13.27 27.84 17.24
N THR A 106 12.31 28.49 16.63
CA THR A 106 10.89 28.20 16.82
C THR A 106 10.45 27.05 15.92
N ALA A 107 9.26 26.48 16.19
CA ALA A 107 8.64 25.46 15.34
C ALA A 107 8.52 25.90 13.88
N ASP A 108 8.04 27.13 13.67
CA ASP A 108 7.73 27.66 12.35
C ASP A 108 9.02 27.87 11.54
N GLU A 109 10.07 28.41 12.16
CA GLU A 109 11.40 28.54 11.53
C GLU A 109 11.97 27.16 11.17
N MET A 110 11.81 26.17 12.06
CA MET A 110 12.27 24.80 11.79
C MET A 110 11.57 24.20 10.56
N LEU A 111 10.25 24.41 10.43
CA LEU A 111 9.49 23.98 9.26
C LEU A 111 9.94 24.68 7.98
N GLU A 112 10.20 25.98 8.02
CA GLU A 112 10.74 26.72 6.86
C GLU A 112 12.09 26.14 6.40
N TYR A 113 12.96 25.76 7.34
CA TYR A 113 14.24 25.11 7.01
C TYR A 113 14.06 23.70 6.45
N LEU A 114 13.18 22.89 7.03
CA LEU A 114 12.87 21.56 6.51
C LEU A 114 12.33 21.63 5.08
N GLU A 115 11.46 22.60 4.79
CA GLU A 115 10.92 22.83 3.46
C GLU A 115 11.98 23.33 2.46
N LYS A 116 12.84 24.27 2.88
CA LYS A 116 13.99 24.75 2.09
C LYS A 116 14.93 23.61 1.72
N TYR A 117 15.16 22.66 2.64
CA TYR A 117 16.13 21.58 2.50
C TYR A 117 15.53 20.23 2.09
N LYS A 118 14.24 20.16 1.71
CA LYS A 118 13.52 18.91 1.41
C LYS A 118 14.12 18.01 0.33
N ASN A 119 14.99 18.56 -0.54
CA ASN A 119 15.69 17.79 -1.58
C ASN A 119 17.17 17.52 -1.24
N LYS A 120 17.63 17.88 -0.03
CA LYS A 120 19.00 17.65 0.48
C LYS A 120 18.93 16.71 1.69
N PRO A 121 18.94 15.38 1.52
CA PRO A 121 18.74 14.43 2.62
C PRO A 121 19.74 14.58 3.78
N LEU A 122 20.99 14.94 3.46
CA LEU A 122 22.00 15.20 4.49
C LEU A 122 21.65 16.43 5.34
N ALA A 123 20.99 17.44 4.77
CA ALA A 123 20.57 18.64 5.48
C ALA A 123 19.37 18.33 6.36
N ILE A 124 18.39 17.58 5.87
CA ILE A 124 17.26 17.06 6.67
C ILE A 124 17.77 16.24 7.86
N ARG A 125 18.77 15.38 7.66
CA ARG A 125 19.39 14.63 8.77
C ARG A 125 20.02 15.56 9.80
N LYS A 126 20.71 16.62 9.37
CA LYS A 126 21.33 17.59 10.28
C LYS A 126 20.29 18.41 11.03
N LEU A 127 19.20 18.79 10.36
CA LEU A 127 18.05 19.45 10.96
C LEU A 127 17.35 18.59 12.01
N LYS A 128 17.20 17.28 11.75
CA LYS A 128 16.73 16.31 12.75
C LYS A 128 17.63 16.27 13.99
N GLU A 129 18.95 16.21 13.79
CA GLU A 129 19.91 16.27 14.91
C GLU A 129 19.77 17.57 15.72
N ILE A 130 19.49 18.71 15.08
CA ILE A 130 19.27 19.98 15.77
C ILE A 130 17.99 19.91 16.62
N MET A 131 16.89 19.40 16.05
CA MET A 131 15.63 19.22 16.77
C MET A 131 15.78 18.29 17.98
N ASP A 132 16.41 17.12 17.80
CA ASP A 132 16.61 16.11 18.84
C ASP A 132 17.45 16.65 20.02
N ASN A 133 18.23 17.72 19.82
CA ASN A 133 19.05 18.36 20.84
C ASN A 133 18.41 19.61 21.47
N ASP A 134 17.29 20.12 20.95
CA ASP A 134 16.56 21.26 21.51
C ASP A 134 15.29 20.78 22.25
N THR A 135 15.34 20.83 23.57
CA THR A 135 14.22 20.45 24.45
C THR A 135 12.91 21.21 24.19
N ASN A 136 12.92 22.37 23.52
CA ASN A 136 11.69 23.08 23.14
C ASN A 136 11.09 22.51 21.86
N LEU A 137 11.92 22.06 20.91
CA LEU A 137 11.50 21.50 19.63
C LEU A 137 11.11 20.02 19.70
N ILE A 138 11.71 19.25 20.63
CA ILE A 138 11.39 17.81 20.84
C ILE A 138 9.89 17.58 21.12
N TYR A 139 9.19 18.55 21.72
CA TYR A 139 7.76 18.46 22.02
C TYR A 139 6.85 19.06 20.95
N ILE A 140 7.42 19.71 19.95
CA ILE A 140 6.68 20.28 18.83
C ILE A 140 6.56 19.15 17.82
N GLY A 141 5.35 18.62 17.65
CA GLY A 141 5.04 17.43 16.83
C GLY A 141 5.22 17.63 15.32
N ILE A 142 6.39 18.11 14.89
CA ILE A 142 6.79 18.11 13.47
C ILE A 142 7.01 16.65 13.09
N ASP A 143 6.18 16.16 12.17
CA ASP A 143 6.33 14.82 11.63
C ASP A 143 7.49 14.78 10.63
N MET A 144 8.67 14.43 11.13
CA MET A 144 9.88 14.29 10.33
C MET A 144 9.75 13.25 9.21
N GLU A 145 8.76 12.35 9.29
CA GLU A 145 8.50 11.37 8.24
C GLU A 145 7.96 12.05 6.96
N GLU A 146 7.37 13.25 7.03
CA GLU A 146 6.93 14.03 5.85
C GLU A 146 8.10 14.42 4.93
N PHE A 147 9.27 14.64 5.52
CA PHE A 147 10.48 15.09 4.84
C PHE A 147 11.40 13.93 4.41
N ASP A 148 11.08 12.69 4.82
CA ASP A 148 11.78 11.48 4.39
C ASP A 148 10.99 10.76 3.29
N LYS A 149 11.25 11.19 2.04
CA LYS A 149 10.62 10.60 0.84
C LYS A 149 10.87 9.10 0.70
N GLN A 150 11.99 8.59 1.22
CA GLN A 150 12.26 7.16 1.22
C GLN A 150 11.33 6.44 2.21
N GLN A 151 11.21 6.94 3.45
CA GLN A 151 10.29 6.36 4.43
C GLN A 151 8.84 6.43 3.98
N ARG A 152 8.41 7.53 3.35
CA ARG A 152 7.06 7.66 2.78
C ARG A 152 6.80 6.61 1.70
N LEU A 153 7.78 6.37 0.82
CA LEU A 153 7.69 5.30 -0.18
C LEU A 153 7.62 3.92 0.48
N GLU A 154 8.45 3.65 1.49
CA GLU A 154 8.45 2.37 2.21
C GLU A 154 7.12 2.10 2.92
N LYS A 155 6.53 3.13 3.54
CA LYS A 155 5.20 3.07 4.14
C LYS A 155 4.12 2.75 3.11
N LEU A 156 4.10 3.45 1.97
CA LEU A 156 3.15 3.19 0.89
C LEU A 156 3.29 1.76 0.36
N VAL A 157 4.52 1.31 0.09
CA VAL A 157 4.78 -0.05 -0.39
C VAL A 157 4.33 -1.08 0.64
N HIS A 158 4.62 -0.87 1.91
CA HIS A 158 4.16 -1.75 2.98
C HIS A 158 2.63 -1.82 3.06
N PHE A 159 1.96 -0.66 2.97
CA PHE A 159 0.51 -0.58 2.93
C PHE A 159 -0.09 -1.37 1.74
N LEU A 160 0.46 -1.17 0.54
CA LEU A 160 0.02 -1.87 -0.66
C LEU A 160 0.26 -3.39 -0.58
N ASN A 161 1.41 -3.82 -0.05
CA ASN A 161 1.69 -5.24 0.21
C ASN A 161 0.63 -5.87 1.13
N ARG A 162 0.26 -5.19 2.23
CA ARG A 162 -0.79 -5.67 3.12
C ARG A 162 -2.16 -5.82 2.43
N LYS A 163 -2.45 -4.99 1.42
CA LYS A 163 -3.68 -5.14 0.63
C LYS A 163 -3.61 -6.36 -0.29
N ILE A 164 -2.46 -6.59 -0.92
CA ILE A 164 -2.23 -7.82 -1.71
C ILE A 164 -2.37 -9.06 -0.81
N ASP A 165 -1.76 -9.05 0.37
CA ASP A 165 -1.84 -10.15 1.35
C ASP A 165 -3.29 -10.45 1.73
N TYR A 166 -4.07 -9.40 2.04
CA TYR A 166 -5.47 -9.55 2.40
C TYR A 166 -6.32 -10.07 1.24
N PHE A 167 -6.12 -9.58 0.02
CA PHE A 167 -6.86 -10.09 -1.13
C PHE A 167 -6.45 -11.51 -1.53
N HIS A 168 -5.19 -11.88 -1.32
CA HIS A 168 -4.72 -13.23 -1.59
C HIS A 168 -5.18 -14.24 -0.54
N GLY A 169 -4.83 -14.00 0.72
CA GLY A 169 -5.03 -14.95 1.83
C GLY A 169 -6.31 -14.72 2.64
N GLY A 170 -6.81 -13.48 2.70
CA GLY A 170 -8.01 -13.12 3.47
C GLY A 170 -9.31 -13.44 2.73
N LEU A 171 -9.40 -13.13 1.44
CA LEU A 171 -10.60 -13.39 0.62
C LEU A 171 -10.69 -14.86 0.21
N GLN A 172 -11.22 -15.70 1.09
CA GLN A 172 -11.31 -17.15 0.87
C GLN A 172 -12.55 -17.55 0.08
N ILE A 173 -12.39 -18.52 -0.84
CA ILE A 173 -13.51 -19.09 -1.58
C ILE A 173 -14.06 -20.29 -0.78
N ASN A 174 -15.00 -20.00 0.13
CA ASN A 174 -15.56 -20.97 1.09
C ASN A 174 -17.08 -21.20 0.93
N GLY A 175 -17.79 -20.34 0.18
CA GLY A 175 -19.24 -20.43 -0.01
C GLY A 175 -20.07 -19.79 1.11
N ASP A 176 -19.45 -19.05 2.03
CA ASP A 176 -20.14 -18.35 3.10
C ASP A 176 -20.62 -16.97 2.63
N LYS A 177 -21.94 -16.76 2.69
CA LYS A 177 -22.59 -15.51 2.30
C LYS A 177 -22.35 -14.37 3.28
N ILE A 178 -22.25 -14.69 4.58
CA ILE A 178 -21.98 -13.69 5.61
C ILE A 178 -20.56 -13.18 5.42
N ASP A 179 -19.63 -14.10 5.17
CA ASP A 179 -18.23 -13.79 4.87
C ASP A 179 -18.11 -12.93 3.60
N LEU A 180 -18.84 -13.27 2.52
CA LEU A 180 -18.92 -12.42 1.32
C LEU A 180 -19.33 -10.99 1.65
N VAL A 181 -20.44 -10.80 2.37
CA VAL A 181 -20.96 -9.45 2.67
C VAL A 181 -19.96 -8.65 3.52
N GLN A 182 -19.32 -9.28 4.50
CA GLN A 182 -18.28 -8.63 5.30
C GLN A 182 -17.10 -8.19 4.42
N HIS A 183 -16.65 -9.07 3.54
CA HIS A 183 -15.54 -8.79 2.65
C HIS A 183 -15.87 -7.73 1.58
N GLU A 184 -17.11 -7.66 1.09
CA GLU A 184 -17.56 -6.60 0.18
C GLU A 184 -17.40 -5.21 0.83
N MET A 185 -17.91 -5.05 2.07
CA MET A 185 -17.79 -3.80 2.81
C MET A 185 -16.32 -3.41 3.05
N ILE A 186 -15.48 -4.37 3.44
CA ILE A 186 -14.05 -4.12 3.69
C ILE A 186 -13.35 -3.72 2.39
N VAL A 187 -13.59 -4.45 1.30
CA VAL A 187 -12.94 -4.16 0.01
C VAL A 187 -13.31 -2.76 -0.45
N GLU A 188 -14.58 -2.35 -0.39
CA GLU A 188 -14.99 -0.99 -0.78
C GLU A 188 -14.21 0.10 -0.02
N GLY A 189 -14.13 0.01 1.31
CA GLY A 189 -13.31 0.96 2.10
C GLY A 189 -11.81 0.88 1.79
N VAL A 190 -11.29 -0.32 1.51
CA VAL A 190 -9.90 -0.51 1.09
C VAL A 190 -9.61 0.14 -0.27
N LEU A 191 -10.56 0.12 -1.20
CA LEU A 191 -10.42 0.76 -2.51
C LEU A 191 -10.27 2.28 -2.36
N GLU A 192 -11.05 2.92 -1.49
CA GLU A 192 -10.98 4.36 -1.24
C GLU A 192 -9.67 4.76 -0.56
N THR A 193 -9.30 4.05 0.52
CA THR A 193 -8.05 4.35 1.26
C THR A 193 -6.79 4.22 0.40
N MET A 194 -6.77 3.32 -0.59
CA MET A 194 -5.65 3.22 -1.54
C MET A 194 -5.45 4.47 -2.40
N ASP A 195 -6.50 5.23 -2.72
CA ASP A 195 -6.34 6.50 -3.43
C ASP A 195 -5.75 7.57 -2.52
N THR A 196 -6.24 7.65 -1.27
CA THR A 196 -5.76 8.60 -0.27
C THR A 196 -4.27 8.40 0.03
N GLU A 197 -3.84 7.17 0.30
CA GLU A 197 -2.45 6.85 0.64
C GLU A 197 -1.48 7.14 -0.52
N LEU A 198 -1.90 6.86 -1.77
CA LEU A 198 -1.08 7.21 -2.92
C LEU A 198 -1.01 8.73 -3.12
N GLN A 199 -2.13 9.43 -2.94
CA GLN A 199 -2.15 10.90 -3.04
C GLN A 199 -1.24 11.54 -1.98
N GLN A 200 -1.34 11.05 -0.74
CA GLN A 200 -0.48 11.47 0.37
C GLN A 200 1.00 11.20 0.12
N TYR A 201 1.39 10.26 -0.75
CA TYR A 201 2.79 10.08 -1.15
C TYR A 201 3.23 11.06 -2.26
N LEU A 202 2.31 11.43 -3.15
CA LEU A 202 2.61 12.26 -4.32
C LEU A 202 2.66 13.76 -4.00
N GLU A 203 2.02 14.20 -2.92
CA GLU A 203 2.03 15.58 -2.39
C GLU A 203 3.33 15.93 -1.66
#